data_AF-A0A6C0CY51-F1
#
_entry.id   AF-A0A6C0CY51-F1
#
_cell.length_a   1.000
_cell.length_b   1.000
_cell.length_c   1.000
_cell.angle_alpha   90.00
_cell.angle_beta   90.00
_cell.angle_gamma   90.00
#
_symmetry.space_group_name_H-M   'P 1'
#
loop_
_entity.id
_entity.type
_entity.pdbx_description
1 polymer ?
#
loop_
_entity_poly.entity_id
_entity_poly.type
_entity_poly.pdbx_seq_one_letter_code
_entity_poly.pdbx_strand_id
1 'polypeptide(L)'
;MMESKQENNLKYEIKENTNNKQMNDVDSILNNENFFQDKDFQEEFQFFDEDNIMAQHIDYFENYTVKMLQHIANYYKIPKAKLKKEELIQLIIQFENQDENSEEVYNRKRMWHYITELKNDSYFSKFILFLN
;
A
#
# COMPACT_ATOMS: atom_id res chain seq x y z
N MET A 1 -14.83 -67.78 -10.13
CA MET A 1 -15.60 -66.85 -10.99
C MET A 1 -14.99 -65.48 -10.75
N MET A 2 -14.25 -64.94 -11.74
CA MET A 2 -13.49 -63.67 -11.62
C MET A 2 -14.44 -62.49 -11.79
N GLU A 3 -14.51 -61.58 -10.82
CA GLU A 3 -15.17 -60.29 -10.98
C GLU A 3 -14.17 -59.26 -11.50
N SER A 4 -14.39 -58.78 -12.72
CA SER A 4 -13.63 -57.72 -13.38
C SER A 4 -14.03 -56.35 -12.82
N LYS A 5 -13.08 -55.61 -12.25
CA LYS A 5 -13.26 -54.18 -11.91
C LYS A 5 -13.31 -53.35 -13.21
N GLN A 6 -14.42 -52.67 -13.47
CA GLN A 6 -14.52 -51.67 -14.53
C GLN A 6 -13.78 -50.39 -14.10
N GLU A 7 -12.66 -50.10 -14.76
CA GLU A 7 -11.99 -48.80 -14.65
C GLU A 7 -12.72 -47.77 -15.50
N ASN A 8 -13.44 -46.85 -14.83
CA ASN A 8 -14.05 -45.69 -15.47
C ASN A 8 -12.97 -44.66 -15.82
N ASN A 9 -12.36 -44.78 -17.00
CA ASN A 9 -11.41 -43.79 -17.50
C ASN A 9 -12.15 -42.49 -17.87
N LEU A 10 -12.06 -41.49 -17.00
CA LEU A 10 -12.54 -40.13 -17.25
C LEU A 10 -11.78 -39.52 -18.43
N LYS A 11 -12.51 -39.22 -19.52
CA LYS A 11 -11.97 -38.57 -20.71
C LYS A 11 -12.28 -37.08 -20.67
N TYR A 12 -11.24 -36.26 -20.60
CA TYR A 12 -11.34 -34.80 -20.69
C TYR A 12 -10.83 -34.32 -22.05
N GLU A 13 -11.46 -33.28 -22.58
CA GLU A 13 -11.05 -32.59 -23.81
C GLU A 13 -11.03 -31.09 -23.53
N ILE A 14 -9.91 -30.44 -23.86
CA ILE A 14 -9.76 -28.98 -23.73
C ILE A 14 -10.30 -28.34 -25.02
N LYS A 15 -11.25 -27.41 -24.88
CA LYS A 15 -11.74 -26.59 -25.99
C LYS A 15 -11.29 -25.15 -25.77
N GLU A 16 -10.47 -24.64 -26.68
CA GLU A 16 -10.09 -23.22 -26.69
C GLU A 16 -11.31 -22.37 -27.05
N ASN A 17 -11.69 -21.46 -26.16
CA ASN A 17 -12.73 -20.49 -26.44
C ASN A 17 -12.12 -19.32 -27.23
N THR A 18 -12.24 -19.35 -28.56
CA THR A 18 -11.75 -18.28 -29.45
C THR A 18 -12.56 -16.98 -29.36
N ASN A 19 -13.65 -16.96 -28.57
CA ASN A 19 -14.41 -15.74 -28.31
C ASN A 19 -13.96 -15.14 -26.98
N ASN A 20 -12.88 -14.37 -27.02
CA ASN A 20 -12.66 -13.28 -26.07
C ASN A 20 -11.72 -12.23 -26.69
N LYS A 21 -12.32 -11.22 -27.32
CA LYS A 21 -11.88 -9.83 -27.08
C LYS A 21 -12.23 -9.48 -25.62
N GLN A 22 -11.65 -10.19 -24.67
CA GLN A 22 -11.28 -9.56 -23.42
C GLN A 22 -9.89 -9.03 -23.73
N MET A 23 -9.77 -7.72 -23.96
CA MET A 23 -8.54 -7.07 -23.57
C MET A 23 -8.44 -7.36 -22.07
N ASN A 24 -7.73 -8.43 -21.74
CA ASN A 24 -7.17 -8.61 -20.42
C ASN A 24 -6.15 -7.49 -20.34
N ASP A 25 -6.65 -6.30 -20.00
CA ASP A 25 -5.80 -5.16 -19.75
C ASP A 25 -5.07 -5.56 -18.49
N VAL A 26 -3.86 -6.11 -18.66
CA VAL A 26 -3.00 -6.55 -17.56
C VAL A 26 -2.85 -5.39 -16.56
N ASP A 27 -2.91 -4.17 -17.06
CA ASP A 27 -2.97 -2.93 -16.28
C ASP A 27 -4.21 -2.87 -15.36
N SER A 28 -5.38 -3.36 -15.75
CA SER A 28 -6.57 -3.42 -14.87
C SER A 28 -6.45 -4.46 -13.74
N ILE A 29 -5.67 -5.51 -13.95
CA ILE A 29 -5.42 -6.56 -12.96
C ILE A 29 -4.28 -6.14 -12.02
N LEU A 30 -3.26 -5.46 -12.54
CA LEU A 30 -2.16 -4.87 -11.77
C LEU A 30 -2.60 -3.63 -10.97
N ASN A 31 -3.51 -2.82 -11.52
CA ASN A 31 -4.15 -1.70 -10.83
C ASN A 31 -5.38 -2.13 -10.02
N ASN A 32 -5.67 -3.43 -9.92
CA ASN A 32 -6.68 -3.91 -8.99
C ASN A 32 -6.13 -3.68 -7.58
N GLU A 33 -6.64 -2.62 -6.95
CA GLU A 33 -6.42 -1.97 -5.64
C GLU A 33 -6.26 -2.88 -4.40
N ASN A 34 -5.68 -4.08 -4.54
CA ASN A 34 -5.76 -5.15 -3.56
C ASN A 34 -4.42 -5.55 -2.95
N PHE A 35 -3.28 -4.99 -3.38
CA PHE A 35 -2.00 -5.29 -2.73
C PHE A 35 -1.90 -4.70 -1.31
N PHE A 36 -2.66 -3.63 -1.01
CA PHE A 36 -2.86 -3.11 0.36
C PHE A 36 -4.24 -3.49 0.93
N GLN A 37 -4.97 -4.43 0.31
CA GLN A 37 -6.18 -5.03 0.90
C GLN A 37 -5.86 -6.22 1.81
N ASP A 38 -4.62 -6.34 2.29
CA ASP A 38 -4.42 -7.06 3.53
C ASP A 38 -5.34 -6.42 4.57
N LYS A 39 -6.22 -7.23 5.16
CA LYS A 39 -7.23 -6.78 6.14
C LYS A 39 -6.59 -5.97 7.28
N ASP A 40 -5.31 -6.21 7.54
CA ASP A 40 -4.47 -5.50 8.51
C ASP A 40 -4.29 -4.01 8.18
N PHE A 41 -4.36 -3.60 6.90
CA PHE A 41 -4.24 -2.19 6.49
C PHE A 41 -5.60 -1.46 6.46
N GLN A 42 -6.71 -2.19 6.28
CA GLN A 42 -8.06 -1.60 6.27
C GLN A 42 -8.63 -1.36 7.67
N GLU A 43 -8.26 -2.16 8.69
CA GLU A 43 -8.72 -1.94 10.07
C GLU A 43 -8.27 -0.58 10.63
N GLU A 44 -7.16 -0.02 10.16
CA GLU A 44 -6.64 1.28 10.61
C GLU A 44 -7.49 2.48 10.14
N PHE A 45 -8.37 2.27 9.13
CA PHE A 45 -9.03 3.36 8.40
C PHE A 45 -10.41 3.76 8.96
N GLN A 46 -10.95 3.08 9.98
CA GLN A 46 -12.39 3.19 10.27
C GLN A 46 -12.86 3.66 11.65
N PHE A 47 -12.00 4.20 12.52
CA PHE A 47 -12.50 4.96 13.67
C PHE A 47 -11.67 6.21 13.94
N PHE A 48 -12.35 7.37 13.96
CA PHE A 48 -11.85 8.65 14.46
C PHE A 48 -11.75 8.56 16.00
N ASP A 49 -10.84 7.72 16.46
CA ASP A 49 -10.58 7.51 17.88
C ASP A 49 -9.41 8.40 18.31
N GLU A 50 -9.55 9.06 19.46
CA GLU A 50 -8.48 9.89 20.04
C GLU A 50 -7.21 9.03 20.29
N ASP A 51 -7.41 7.75 20.60
CA ASP A 51 -6.34 6.77 20.74
C ASP A 51 -5.57 6.51 19.42
N ASN A 52 -6.26 6.52 18.27
CA ASN A 52 -5.64 6.31 16.95
C ASN A 52 -4.74 7.51 16.57
N ILE A 53 -5.23 8.73 16.82
CA ILE A 53 -4.45 9.96 16.60
C ILE A 53 -3.20 9.96 17.50
N MET A 54 -3.34 9.54 18.76
CA MET A 54 -2.21 9.47 19.69
C MET A 54 -1.18 8.42 19.26
N ALA A 55 -1.64 7.25 18.80
CA ALA A 55 -0.76 6.21 18.27
C ALA A 55 0.03 6.69 17.04
N GLN A 56 -0.63 7.34 16.09
CA GLN A 56 0.01 7.95 14.92
C GLN A 56 1.04 9.00 15.33
N HIS A 57 0.72 9.82 16.33
CA HIS A 57 1.65 10.83 16.84
C HIS A 57 2.91 10.20 17.43
N ILE A 58 2.76 9.15 18.26
CA ILE A 58 3.89 8.43 18.83
C ILE A 58 4.73 7.78 17.73
N ASP A 59 4.11 7.12 16.75
CA ASP A 59 4.82 6.49 15.62
C ASP A 59 5.68 7.51 14.85
N TYR A 60 5.08 8.62 14.42
CA TYR A 60 5.81 9.67 13.72
C TYR A 60 6.90 10.31 14.58
N PHE A 61 6.68 10.42 15.89
CA PHE A 61 7.65 11.01 16.80
C PHE A 61 8.86 10.10 17.02
N GLU A 62 8.67 8.79 17.19
CA GLU A 62 9.76 7.86 17.48
C GLU A 62 10.48 7.37 16.21
N ASN A 63 9.74 7.09 15.13
CA ASN A 63 10.27 6.36 13.98
C ASN A 63 10.73 7.24 12.80
N TYR A 64 10.39 8.55 12.81
CA TYR A 64 10.68 9.43 11.67
C TYR A 64 11.63 10.57 12.04
N THR A 65 12.60 10.82 11.16
CA THR A 65 13.44 12.02 11.26
C THR A 65 12.68 13.25 10.76
N VAL A 66 13.10 14.45 11.18
CA VAL A 66 12.51 15.71 10.69
C VAL A 66 12.56 15.79 9.16
N LYS A 67 13.62 15.27 8.54
CA LYS A 67 13.77 15.24 7.09
C LYS A 67 12.75 14.31 6.43
N MET A 68 12.49 13.13 7.00
CA MET A 68 11.46 12.20 6.51
C MET A 68 10.06 12.83 6.62
N LEU A 69 9.74 13.46 7.75
CA LEU A 69 8.49 14.19 7.95
C LEU A 69 8.36 15.36 6.95
N GLN A 70 9.45 16.05 6.65
CA GLN A 70 9.45 17.05 5.59
C GLN A 70 9.13 16.41 4.23
N HIS A 71 9.69 15.24 3.89
CA HIS A 71 9.33 14.59 2.62
C HIS A 71 7.83 14.27 2.55
N ILE A 72 7.23 13.78 3.64
CA ILE A 72 5.78 13.54 3.73
C ILE A 72 5.00 14.85 3.53
N ALA A 73 5.33 15.91 4.29
CA ALA A 73 4.66 17.20 4.14
C ALA A 73 4.84 17.83 2.75
N ASN A 74 5.96 17.58 2.06
CA ASN A 74 6.14 18.00 0.67
C ASN A 74 5.18 17.28 -0.28
N TYR A 75 5.00 15.97 -0.07
CA TYR A 75 4.11 15.15 -0.88
C TYR A 75 2.68 15.71 -0.80
N TYR A 76 2.22 16.03 0.41
CA TYR A 76 0.92 16.67 0.67
C TYR A 76 0.86 18.17 0.38
N LYS A 77 1.96 18.78 -0.06
CA LYS A 77 2.07 20.23 -0.32
C LYS A 77 1.72 21.09 0.91
N ILE A 78 1.95 20.57 2.11
CA ILE A 78 1.74 21.28 3.38
C ILE A 78 2.82 22.39 3.50
N PRO A 79 2.45 23.65 3.76
CA PRO A 79 3.41 24.74 3.95
C PRO A 79 4.31 24.50 5.17
N LYS A 80 5.63 24.59 4.99
CA LYS A 80 6.61 24.12 6.00
C LYS A 80 7.39 25.20 6.75
N ALA A 81 7.02 26.47 6.61
CA ALA A 81 7.91 27.55 7.02
C ALA A 81 8.22 27.50 8.53
N LYS A 82 9.44 27.04 8.86
CA LYS A 82 10.05 27.02 10.21
C LYS A 82 9.31 26.20 11.28
N LEU A 83 8.69 25.08 10.89
CA LEU A 83 8.03 24.20 11.85
C LEU A 83 9.02 23.32 12.63
N LYS A 84 8.77 23.15 13.93
CA LYS A 84 9.39 22.14 14.79
C LYS A 84 8.86 20.74 14.43
N LYS A 85 9.54 19.70 14.91
CA LYS A 85 9.15 18.30 14.65
C LYS A 85 7.69 18.02 15.03
N GLU A 86 7.28 18.38 16.24
CA GLU A 86 5.91 18.18 16.73
C GLU A 86 4.87 18.93 15.90
N GLU A 87 5.11 20.19 15.56
CA GLU A 87 4.21 20.99 14.72
C GLU A 87 4.05 20.37 13.32
N LEU A 88 5.14 19.82 12.77
CA LEU A 88 5.11 19.13 11.49
C LEU A 88 4.31 17.82 11.56
N ILE A 89 4.47 17.05 12.64
CA ILE A 89 3.70 15.82 12.87
C ILE A 89 2.21 16.15 12.99
N GLN A 90 1.84 17.17 13.76
CA GLN A 90 0.45 17.58 13.92
C GLN A 90 -0.20 17.95 12.60
N LEU A 91 0.48 18.70 11.73
CA LEU A 91 -0.07 19.04 10.41
C LEU A 91 -0.22 17.83 9.50
N ILE A 92 0.72 16.88 9.56
CA ILE A 92 0.64 15.63 8.80
C ILE A 92 -0.57 14.83 9.27
N ILE A 93 -0.71 14.59 10.58
CA ILE A 93 -1.82 13.84 11.15
C ILE A 93 -3.15 14.52 10.86
N GLN A 94 -3.22 15.84 11.00
CA GLN A 94 -4.43 16.61 10.67
C GLN A 94 -4.83 16.40 9.22
N PHE A 95 -3.87 16.42 8.29
CA PHE A 95 -4.11 16.15 6.87
C PHE A 95 -4.56 14.71 6.64
N GLU A 96 -3.88 13.74 7.27
CA GLU A 96 -4.11 12.31 7.05
C GLU A 96 -5.45 11.80 7.58
N ASN A 97 -6.00 12.47 8.58
CA ASN A 97 -7.29 12.15 9.17
C ASN A 97 -8.46 12.95 8.55
N GLN A 98 -8.28 13.63 7.42
CA GLN A 98 -9.42 14.15 6.65
C GLN A 98 -9.86 13.09 5.64
N ASP A 99 -11.15 12.75 5.64
CA ASP A 99 -11.70 11.74 4.73
C ASP A 99 -11.46 12.11 3.26
N GLU A 100 -11.47 13.40 2.94
CA GLU A 100 -11.23 13.91 1.59
C GLU A 100 -9.80 13.62 1.10
N ASN A 101 -8.86 13.44 2.02
CA ASN A 101 -7.46 13.15 1.70
C ASN A 101 -7.15 11.65 1.66
N SER A 102 -8.11 10.79 2.00
CA SER A 102 -7.92 9.33 2.14
C SER A 102 -7.17 8.69 0.98
N GLU A 103 -7.52 9.03 -0.26
CA GLU A 103 -6.85 8.53 -1.47
C GLU A 103 -5.39 8.99 -1.57
N GLU A 104 -5.11 10.27 -1.28
CA GLU A 104 -3.73 10.79 -1.29
C GLU A 104 -2.89 10.16 -0.19
N VAL A 105 -3.48 9.91 0.98
CA VAL A 105 -2.82 9.26 2.13
C VAL A 105 -2.48 7.81 1.80
N TYR A 106 -3.44 7.07 1.25
CA TYR A 106 -3.24 5.71 0.79
C TYR A 106 -2.13 5.64 -0.25
N ASN A 107 -2.17 6.49 -1.27
CA ASN A 107 -1.13 6.57 -2.30
C ASN A 107 0.25 6.85 -1.71
N ARG A 108 0.35 7.77 -0.74
CA ARG A 108 1.61 8.07 -0.05
C ARG A 108 2.14 6.86 0.70
N LYS A 109 1.31 6.21 1.54
CA LYS A 109 1.68 4.97 2.28
C LYS A 109 2.17 3.90 1.29
N ARG A 110 1.44 3.71 0.19
CA ARG A 110 1.74 2.75 -0.87
C ARG A 110 3.10 2.98 -1.53
N MET A 111 3.35 4.19 -2.01
CA MET A 111 4.61 4.54 -2.67
C MET A 111 5.81 4.44 -1.71
N TRP A 112 5.61 4.80 -0.44
CA TRP A 112 6.65 4.71 0.57
C TRP A 112 7.03 3.26 0.89
N HIS A 113 6.05 2.37 0.95
CA HIS A 113 6.28 0.94 1.09
C HIS A 113 7.14 0.40 -0.07
N TYR A 114 6.78 0.70 -1.32
CA TYR A 114 7.57 0.27 -2.47
C TYR A 114 9.01 0.81 -2.46
N ILE A 115 9.20 2.08 -2.09
CA ILE A 115 10.56 2.65 -1.94
C ILE A 115 11.35 1.89 -0.87
N THR A 116 10.70 1.51 0.23
CA THR A 116 11.35 0.77 1.32
C THR A 116 11.76 -0.62 0.88
N GLU A 117 10.89 -1.35 0.17
CA GLU A 117 11.20 -2.67 -0.40
C GLU A 117 12.39 -2.59 -1.36
N LEU A 118 12.37 -1.61 -2.28
CA LEU A 118 13.48 -1.42 -3.22
C LEU A 118 14.79 -1.00 -2.53
N LYS A 119 14.71 -0.32 -1.37
CA LYS A 119 15.88 0.05 -0.56
C LYS A 119 16.48 -1.15 0.18
N ASN A 120 15.65 -2.15 0.51
CA ASN A 120 16.10 -3.38 1.14
C ASN A 120 16.73 -4.36 0.13
N ASP A 121 16.46 -4.18 -1.16
CA ASP A 121 17.08 -4.98 -2.21
C ASP A 121 18.55 -4.60 -2.47
N SER A 122 19.39 -5.63 -2.68
CA SER A 122 20.84 -5.49 -2.84
C SER A 122 21.27 -4.76 -4.13
N TYR A 123 20.43 -4.79 -5.17
CA TYR A 123 20.70 -4.16 -6.46
C TYR A 123 20.03 -2.78 -6.55
N PHE A 124 18.73 -2.71 -6.27
CA PHE A 124 17.95 -1.48 -6.44
C PHE A 124 18.31 -0.37 -5.46
N SER A 125 18.73 -0.72 -4.24
CA SER A 125 19.19 0.25 -3.22
C SER A 125 20.27 1.21 -3.73
N LYS A 126 21.09 0.78 -4.69
CA LYS A 126 22.15 1.60 -5.32
C LYS A 126 21.61 2.80 -6.10
N PHE A 127 20.34 2.75 -6.53
CA PHE A 127 19.70 3.77 -7.33
C PHE A 127 18.77 4.67 -6.51
N ILE A 128 18.54 4.35 -5.23
CA ILE A 128 17.67 5.13 -4.34
C ILE A 128 18.53 6.12 -3.55
N LEU A 129 18.51 7.38 -3.98
CA LEU A 129 19.39 8.43 -3.47
C LEU A 129 18.81 9.22 -2.29
N PHE A 130 17.55 9.00 -1.91
CA PHE A 130 16.85 9.81 -0.90
C PHE A 130 16.31 8.99 0.28
N LEU A 131 16.19 9.67 1.43
CA LEU A 131 15.72 9.22 2.76
C LEU A 131 16.78 8.62 3.71
N ASN A 132 17.80 9.43 4.01
CA ASN A 132 18.44 9.49 5.32
C ASN A 132 18.20 10.89 5.89
#